data_AF-A0A939YUY3-F1
#
_entry.id   AF-A0A939YUY3-F1
#
_cell.length_a   1.000
_cell.length_b   1.000
_cell.length_c   1.000
_cell.angle_alpha   90.00
_cell.angle_beta   90.00
_cell.angle_gamma   90.00
#
_symmetry.space_group_name_H-M   'P 1'
#
loop_
_entity.id
_entity.type
_entity.pdbx_description
1 polymer ?
#
loop_
_entity_poly.entity_id
_entity_poly.type
_entity_poly.pdbx_seq_one_letter_code
_entity_poly.pdbx_strand_id
1 'polypeptide(L)'
;MKKGKLILLILLLIAAFVCAKILYDQVMQSQIPDDPGIAQDVEPSPAPHEEGPQISYETSEIDEIAWNYDEFPDDYTFRNNKLLNEHYEKHGIEMGFASAEEYAAAANLVIHHPDTLHKIEKEDGDTCFYYEAANLFVVLSKDGYIRTFFAPDSGKKYYDKQ
;
A
#
# COMPACT_ATOMS: atom_id res chain seq x y z
N MET A 1 18.04 21.22 11.32
CA MET A 1 18.70 20.42 10.25
C MET A 1 18.11 19.01 10.03
N LYS A 2 16.90 18.66 10.52
CA LYS A 2 16.37 17.28 10.46
C LYS A 2 15.37 17.00 9.32
N LYS A 3 14.62 18.01 8.86
CA LYS A 3 13.55 17.83 7.85
C LYS A 3 14.06 17.47 6.44
N GLY A 4 15.23 17.97 6.06
CA GLY A 4 15.82 17.71 4.72
C GLY A 4 16.40 16.31 4.54
N LYS A 5 16.84 15.65 5.62
CA LYS A 5 17.38 14.28 5.57
C LYS A 5 16.26 13.23 5.50
N LEU A 6 15.10 13.50 6.11
CA LEU A 6 13.93 12.62 6.11
C LEU A 6 13.28 12.51 4.71
N ILE A 7 13.14 13.64 4.01
CA ILE A 7 12.62 13.67 2.63
C ILE A 7 13.59 12.97 1.68
N LEU A 8 14.91 13.13 1.88
CA LEU A 8 15.92 12.46 1.09
C LEU A 8 15.90 10.93 1.28
N LEU A 9 15.58 10.43 2.48
CA LEU A 9 15.54 8.99 2.77
C LEU A 9 14.29 8.31 2.21
N ILE A 10 13.12 8.97 2.28
CA ILE A 10 11.86 8.46 1.70
C ILE A 10 11.95 8.46 0.17
N LEU A 11 12.50 9.53 -0.43
CA LEU A 11 12.79 9.56 -1.85
C LEU A 11 13.84 8.51 -2.25
N LEU A 12 14.82 8.19 -1.40
CA LEU A 12 15.79 7.12 -1.64
C LEU A 12 15.15 5.72 -1.54
N LEU A 13 14.19 5.50 -0.65
CA LEU A 13 13.48 4.22 -0.54
C LEU A 13 12.52 3.99 -1.71
N ILE A 14 11.79 5.03 -2.13
CA ILE A 14 10.95 4.99 -3.33
C ILE A 14 11.82 4.86 -4.59
N ALA A 15 12.92 5.61 -4.70
CA ALA A 15 13.86 5.48 -5.82
C ALA A 15 14.58 4.13 -5.82
N ALA A 16 14.91 3.54 -4.67
CA ALA A 16 15.48 2.20 -4.58
C ALA A 16 14.47 1.13 -4.99
N PHE A 17 13.20 1.28 -4.63
CA PHE A 17 12.13 0.38 -5.05
C PHE A 17 11.85 0.47 -6.56
N VAL A 18 11.85 1.70 -7.11
CA VAL A 18 11.73 1.95 -8.55
C VAL A 18 12.97 1.44 -9.31
N CYS A 19 14.19 1.66 -8.80
CA CYS A 19 15.43 1.14 -9.39
C CYS A 19 15.49 -0.40 -9.32
N ALA A 20 15.04 -1.01 -8.22
CA ALA A 20 14.98 -2.47 -8.10
C ALA A 20 13.97 -3.05 -9.10
N LYS A 21 12.83 -2.39 -9.32
CA LYS A 21 11.86 -2.79 -10.35
C LYS A 21 12.41 -2.61 -11.77
N ILE A 22 13.04 -1.47 -12.07
CA ILE A 22 13.66 -1.23 -13.39
C ILE A 22 14.79 -2.23 -13.67
N LEU A 23 15.61 -2.54 -12.66
CA LEU A 23 16.69 -3.52 -12.77
C LEU A 23 16.13 -4.94 -12.92
N TYR A 24 15.06 -5.27 -12.19
CA TYR A 24 14.33 -6.53 -12.33
C TYR A 24 13.75 -6.68 -13.73
N ASP A 25 13.07 -5.65 -14.25
CA ASP A 25 12.48 -5.65 -15.59
C ASP A 25 13.57 -5.72 -16.69
N GLN A 26 14.70 -5.02 -16.53
CA GLN A 26 15.85 -5.12 -17.45
C GLN A 26 16.52 -6.50 -17.44
N VAL A 27 16.65 -7.13 -16.26
CA VAL A 27 17.18 -8.49 -16.14
C VAL A 27 16.22 -9.50 -16.77
N MET A 28 14.90 -9.38 -16.51
CA MET A 28 13.90 -10.32 -17.02
C MET A 28 13.68 -10.18 -18.54
N GLN A 29 13.83 -8.98 -19.10
CA GLN A 29 13.73 -8.77 -20.55
C GLN A 29 14.98 -9.28 -21.32
N SER A 30 16.09 -9.53 -20.62
CA SER A 30 17.29 -10.17 -21.19
C SER A 30 17.22 -11.70 -21.25
N GLN A 31 16.17 -12.31 -20.69
CA GLN A 31 16.06 -13.76 -20.50
C GLN A 31 14.88 -14.39 -21.25
N ILE A 32 14.26 -13.71 -22.23
CA ILE A 32 13.36 -14.40 -23.16
C ILE A 32 14.24 -15.24 -24.08
N PRO A 33 14.25 -16.58 -23.95
CA PRO A 33 14.94 -17.42 -24.91
C PRO A 33 14.12 -17.39 -26.20
N ASP A 34 14.78 -17.20 -27.34
CA ASP A 34 14.18 -17.54 -28.63
C ASP A 34 13.94 -19.06 -28.64
N ASP A 35 12.77 -19.50 -28.19
CA ASP A 35 12.37 -20.91 -28.19
C ASP A 35 11.55 -21.24 -29.45
N PRO A 36 12.01 -22.20 -30.27
CA PRO A 36 11.13 -22.99 -31.10
C PRO A 36 11.15 -24.47 -30.66
N GLY A 37 10.61 -24.76 -29.48
CA GLY A 37 9.55 -25.74 -29.37
C GLY A 37 9.75 -26.98 -28.48
N ILE A 38 8.57 -27.44 -28.07
CA ILE A 38 8.10 -28.80 -27.76
C ILE A 38 8.06 -29.19 -26.27
N ALA A 39 6.80 -29.36 -25.86
CA ALA A 39 6.22 -29.84 -24.60
C ALA A 39 6.85 -31.10 -23.99
N GLN A 40 6.71 -31.28 -22.66
CA GLN A 40 6.22 -32.52 -22.03
C GLN A 40 5.60 -32.26 -20.64
N ASP A 41 4.49 -32.96 -20.39
CA ASP A 41 3.72 -33.04 -19.15
C ASP A 41 4.45 -33.84 -18.04
N VAL A 42 4.53 -33.31 -16.81
CA VAL A 42 4.64 -34.12 -15.58
C VAL A 42 4.20 -33.35 -14.32
N GLU A 43 3.14 -33.82 -13.66
CA GLU A 43 2.89 -33.71 -12.21
C GLU A 43 3.08 -35.12 -11.59
N PRO A 44 3.30 -35.35 -10.25
CA PRO A 44 2.83 -34.55 -9.09
C PRO A 44 3.78 -34.42 -7.84
N SER A 45 3.37 -33.56 -6.88
CA SER A 45 3.49 -33.49 -5.37
C SER A 45 4.41 -34.49 -4.59
N PRO A 46 5.07 -34.18 -3.42
CA PRO A 46 4.64 -33.28 -2.31
C PRO A 46 5.71 -32.37 -1.65
N ALA A 47 5.27 -31.48 -0.75
CA ALA A 47 6.11 -30.61 0.07
C ALA A 47 7.04 -31.38 1.04
N PRO A 48 8.18 -30.77 1.40
CA PRO A 48 8.47 -30.54 2.81
C PRO A 48 8.77 -29.07 3.11
N HIS A 49 8.23 -28.61 4.22
CA HIS A 49 8.66 -27.41 4.94
C HIS A 49 10.17 -27.47 5.20
N GLU A 50 10.93 -26.44 4.82
CA GLU A 50 12.18 -26.07 5.50
C GLU A 50 12.28 -24.54 5.66
N GLU A 51 12.02 -24.14 6.91
CA GLU A 51 12.58 -23.04 7.70
C GLU A 51 13.04 -21.78 6.97
N GLY A 52 12.17 -20.75 7.01
CA GLY A 52 12.54 -19.38 6.68
C GLY A 52 13.63 -18.84 7.62
N PRO A 53 14.43 -17.83 7.20
CA PRO A 53 15.46 -17.23 8.03
C PRO A 53 14.88 -16.69 9.34
N GLN A 54 15.31 -17.28 10.46
CA GLN A 54 15.14 -16.74 11.80
C GLN A 54 16.06 -15.51 11.93
N ILE A 55 15.58 -14.33 11.55
CA ILE A 55 16.27 -13.08 11.88
C ILE A 55 15.83 -12.67 13.29
N SER A 56 16.70 -12.95 14.26
CA SER A 56 16.64 -12.39 15.60
C SER A 56 16.74 -10.86 15.50
N TYR A 57 15.64 -10.19 15.78
CA TYR A 57 15.56 -8.75 15.84
C TYR A 57 16.18 -8.29 17.17
N GLU A 58 17.24 -7.48 17.12
CA GLU A 58 17.74 -6.76 18.30
C GLU A 58 16.80 -5.57 18.57
N THR A 59 16.07 -5.72 19.67
CA THR A 59 14.87 -5.00 20.12
C THR A 59 15.17 -3.78 20.99
N SER A 60 15.81 -2.71 20.51
CA SER A 60 16.02 -1.59 21.46
C SER A 60 16.05 -0.16 20.97
N GLU A 61 15.85 0.13 19.68
CA GLU A 61 15.73 1.53 19.22
C GLU A 61 14.64 1.74 18.15
N ILE A 62 13.71 0.79 18.06
CA ILE A 62 12.43 0.93 17.33
C ILE A 62 11.35 1.55 18.27
N ASP A 63 11.71 1.86 19.52
CA ASP A 63 10.77 2.05 20.64
C ASP A 63 10.22 3.48 20.86
N GLU A 64 10.46 4.47 19.98
CA GLU A 64 9.94 5.84 20.23
C GLU A 64 9.06 6.47 19.15
N ILE A 65 8.72 5.75 18.08
CA ILE A 65 7.57 6.12 17.22
C ILE A 65 6.84 4.85 16.75
N ALA A 66 6.65 3.89 17.66
CA ALA A 66 5.47 3.05 17.58
C ALA A 66 4.28 3.98 17.86
N TRP A 67 3.62 4.47 16.81
CA TRP A 67 2.30 5.11 16.94
C TRP A 67 1.48 4.20 17.85
N ASN A 68 1.01 4.73 18.97
CA ASN A 68 0.31 3.96 19.98
C ASN A 68 -1.00 3.44 19.34
N TYR A 69 -0.95 2.25 18.76
CA TYR A 69 -2.06 1.61 18.05
C TYR A 69 -3.28 1.44 18.96
N ASP A 70 -3.05 1.44 20.27
CA ASP A 70 -4.03 1.41 21.35
C ASP A 70 -4.88 2.70 21.49
N GLU A 71 -4.55 3.77 20.74
CA GLU A 71 -5.28 5.06 20.80
C GLU A 71 -6.23 5.30 19.60
N PHE A 72 -6.31 4.35 18.65
CA PHE A 72 -7.29 4.36 17.55
C PHE A 72 -8.33 3.25 17.75
N PRO A 73 -9.30 3.42 18.67
CA PRO A 73 -10.20 2.34 19.07
C PRO A 73 -11.15 1.84 17.96
N ASP A 74 -11.28 2.57 16.85
CA ASP A 74 -12.23 2.25 15.78
C ASP A 74 -11.54 2.25 14.39
N ASP A 75 -10.86 1.15 14.06
CA ASP A 75 -10.44 0.91 12.67
C ASP A 75 -11.68 0.79 11.76
N TYR A 76 -11.64 1.51 10.65
CA TYR A 76 -12.71 1.49 9.66
C TYR A 76 -12.54 0.30 8.72
N THR A 77 -13.66 -0.22 8.24
CA THR A 77 -13.70 -1.34 7.29
C THR A 77 -14.35 -0.91 6.00
N PHE A 78 -14.07 -1.64 4.92
CA PHE A 78 -14.99 -1.62 3.78
C PHE A 78 -16.31 -2.23 4.20
N ARG A 79 -17.41 -1.81 3.57
CA ARG A 79 -18.76 -2.25 3.94
C ARG A 79 -18.96 -3.77 3.90
N ASN A 80 -18.18 -4.47 3.08
CA ASN A 80 -18.10 -5.93 3.07
C ASN A 80 -16.85 -6.39 2.31
N ASN A 81 -16.51 -7.67 2.44
CA ASN A 81 -15.36 -8.29 1.77
C ASN A 81 -15.42 -8.20 0.24
N LYS A 82 -16.62 -8.21 -0.35
CA LYS A 82 -16.77 -8.05 -1.80
C LYS A 82 -16.24 -6.69 -2.26
N LEU A 83 -16.65 -5.60 -1.59
CA LEU A 83 -16.18 -4.25 -1.92
C LEU A 83 -14.69 -4.06 -1.62
N LEU A 84 -14.20 -4.63 -0.51
CA LEU A 84 -12.77 -4.65 -0.21
C LEU A 84 -11.98 -5.28 -1.37
N ASN A 85 -12.36 -6.50 -1.77
CA ASN A 85 -11.66 -7.24 -2.82
C ASN A 85 -11.76 -6.54 -4.18
N GLU A 86 -12.93 -6.02 -4.55
CA GLU A 86 -13.09 -5.27 -5.82
C GLU A 86 -12.17 -4.04 -5.89
N HIS A 87 -12.02 -3.31 -4.78
CA HIS A 87 -11.12 -2.16 -4.72
C HIS A 87 -9.65 -2.56 -4.66
N TYR A 88 -9.32 -3.62 -3.92
CA TYR A 88 -7.96 -4.16 -3.88
C TYR A 88 -7.51 -4.64 -5.27
N GLU A 89 -8.35 -5.40 -5.99
CA GLU A 89 -8.05 -5.87 -7.34
C GLU A 89 -7.86 -4.71 -8.32
N LYS A 90 -8.66 -3.65 -8.18
CA LYS A 90 -8.61 -2.48 -9.07
C LYS A 90 -7.45 -1.52 -8.77
N HIS A 91 -7.05 -1.38 -7.50
CA HIS A 91 -6.09 -0.36 -7.07
C HIS A 91 -4.93 -0.94 -6.26
N GLY A 92 -5.24 -1.78 -5.28
CA GLY A 92 -4.27 -2.29 -4.31
C GLY A 92 -3.11 -3.08 -4.95
N ILE A 93 -3.39 -3.89 -5.98
CA ILE A 93 -2.35 -4.65 -6.70
C ILE A 93 -1.37 -3.71 -7.41
N GLU A 94 -1.88 -2.70 -8.12
CA GLU A 94 -1.03 -1.72 -8.82
C GLU A 94 -0.22 -0.84 -7.85
N MET A 95 -0.78 -0.60 -6.66
CA MET A 95 -0.09 0.08 -5.55
C MET A 95 0.95 -0.80 -4.86
N GLY A 96 0.98 -2.11 -5.14
CA GLY A 96 1.99 -3.05 -4.63
C GLY A 96 1.66 -3.69 -3.28
N PHE A 97 0.40 -3.68 -2.84
CA PHE A 97 -0.01 -4.41 -1.64
C PHE A 97 -0.06 -5.92 -1.90
N ALA A 98 0.33 -6.74 -0.92
CA ALA A 98 0.34 -8.19 -1.07
C ALA A 98 -1.03 -8.83 -0.80
N SER A 99 -1.90 -8.14 -0.05
CA SER A 99 -3.25 -8.60 0.25
C SER A 99 -4.26 -7.47 0.42
N ALA A 100 -5.54 -7.85 0.39
CA ALA A 100 -6.63 -6.94 0.65
C ALA A 100 -6.62 -6.40 2.10
N GLU A 101 -6.18 -7.22 3.06
CA GLU A 101 -6.04 -6.84 4.46
C GLU A 101 -4.97 -5.75 4.65
N GLU A 102 -3.80 -5.89 4.02
CA GLU A 102 -2.75 -4.86 4.06
C GLU A 102 -3.22 -3.55 3.42
N TYR A 103 -3.94 -3.66 2.30
CA TYR A 103 -4.54 -2.52 1.63
C TYR A 103 -5.57 -1.78 2.52
N ALA A 104 -6.41 -2.52 3.26
CA ALA A 104 -7.34 -1.94 4.23
C ALA A 104 -6.62 -1.30 5.44
N ALA A 105 -5.57 -1.95 5.95
CA ALA A 105 -4.76 -1.40 7.04
C ALA A 105 -4.08 -0.08 6.61
N ALA A 106 -3.54 -0.02 5.39
CA ALA A 106 -2.94 1.20 4.85
C ALA A 106 -3.95 2.35 4.68
N ALA A 107 -5.20 2.07 4.31
CA ALA A 107 -6.26 3.08 4.29
C ALA A 107 -6.51 3.67 5.69
N ASN A 108 -6.54 2.84 6.73
CA ASN A 108 -6.67 3.30 8.12
C ASN A 108 -5.46 4.12 8.57
N LEU A 109 -4.24 3.72 8.21
CA LEU A 109 -3.05 4.53 8.47
C LEU A 109 -3.17 5.94 7.88
N VAL A 110 -3.72 6.09 6.67
CA VAL A 110 -3.97 7.41 6.08
C VAL A 110 -5.01 8.19 6.88
N ILE A 111 -6.14 7.58 7.26
CA ILE A 111 -7.21 8.24 8.04
C ILE A 111 -6.67 8.76 9.38
N HIS A 112 -5.83 7.96 10.05
CA HIS A 112 -5.31 8.24 11.39
C HIS A 112 -4.03 9.09 11.42
N HIS A 113 -3.36 9.28 10.28
CA HIS A 113 -2.11 10.04 10.24
C HIS A 113 -2.37 11.55 10.50
N PRO A 114 -1.64 12.20 11.43
CA PRO A 114 -1.95 13.57 11.86
C PRO A 114 -1.74 14.64 10.77
N ASP A 115 -0.87 14.36 9.80
CA ASP A 115 -0.63 15.26 8.67
C ASP A 115 -1.60 15.03 7.48
N THR A 116 -2.58 14.14 7.62
CA THR A 116 -3.57 13.89 6.57
C THR A 116 -4.57 15.05 6.47
N LEU A 117 -4.67 15.61 5.26
CA LEU A 117 -5.68 16.62 4.94
C LEU A 117 -7.05 15.93 4.88
N HIS A 118 -8.08 16.57 5.43
CA HIS A 118 -9.44 16.04 5.32
C HIS A 118 -10.48 17.14 5.11
N LYS A 119 -11.57 16.78 4.42
CA LYS A 119 -12.76 17.63 4.22
C LYS A 119 -14.00 16.77 3.99
N ILE A 120 -15.16 17.38 4.21
CA ILE A 120 -16.45 16.80 3.84
C ILE A 120 -16.72 17.06 2.34
N GLU A 121 -17.00 16.01 1.59
CA GLU A 121 -17.43 16.04 0.19
C GLU A 121 -18.81 16.71 0.09
N LYS A 122 -19.07 17.48 -0.97
CA LYS A 122 -20.34 18.23 -1.07
C LYS A 122 -21.55 17.40 -1.46
N GLU A 123 -21.36 16.31 -2.21
CA GLU A 123 -22.45 15.53 -2.82
C GLU A 123 -23.10 14.60 -1.80
N ASP A 124 -22.33 13.65 -1.28
CA ASP A 124 -22.82 12.64 -0.34
C ASP A 124 -22.52 13.00 1.12
N GLY A 125 -21.64 13.97 1.35
CA GLY A 125 -21.13 14.37 2.67
C GLY A 125 -20.20 13.36 3.33
N ASP A 126 -19.60 12.48 2.54
CA ASP A 126 -18.53 11.61 2.97
C ASP A 126 -17.29 12.42 3.31
N THR A 127 -16.35 11.82 4.04
CA THR A 127 -15.09 12.49 4.40
C THR A 127 -14.00 12.03 3.44
N CYS A 128 -13.44 12.97 2.69
CA CYS A 128 -12.26 12.74 1.87
C CYS A 128 -11.00 13.00 2.70
N PHE A 129 -10.06 12.07 2.68
CA PHE A 129 -8.74 12.15 3.30
C PHE A 129 -7.67 12.14 2.21
N TYR A 130 -6.61 12.94 2.38
CA TYR A 130 -5.48 12.99 1.47
C TYR A 130 -4.16 13.16 2.23
N TYR A 131 -3.30 12.16 2.13
CA TYR A 131 -1.95 12.21 2.67
C TYR A 131 -0.96 12.61 1.56
N GLU A 132 -0.53 13.87 1.62
CA GLU A 132 0.21 14.51 0.53
C GLU A 132 1.59 13.89 0.29
N ALA A 133 2.29 13.47 1.35
CA ALA A 133 3.66 12.97 1.25
C ALA A 133 3.77 11.66 0.43
N ALA A 134 2.71 10.85 0.40
CA ALA A 134 2.67 9.58 -0.33
C ALA A 134 1.67 9.59 -1.49
N ASN A 135 1.03 10.73 -1.79
CA ASN A 135 -0.04 10.83 -2.77
C ASN A 135 -1.15 9.79 -2.55
N LEU A 136 -1.66 9.67 -1.32
CA LEU A 136 -2.67 8.69 -0.96
C LEU A 136 -4.01 9.36 -0.65
N PHE A 137 -5.10 8.82 -1.17
CA PHE A 137 -6.44 9.35 -1.04
C PHE A 137 -7.41 8.27 -0.54
N VAL A 138 -8.24 8.61 0.44
CA VAL A 138 -9.27 7.73 1.02
C VAL A 138 -10.61 8.47 1.07
N VAL A 139 -11.71 7.78 0.82
CA VAL A 139 -13.06 8.28 1.14
C VAL A 139 -13.68 7.39 2.20
N LEU A 140 -14.12 8.00 3.29
CA LEU A 140 -14.85 7.37 4.37
C LEU A 140 -16.30 7.83 4.34
N SER A 141 -17.24 6.89 4.28
CA SER A 141 -18.65 7.22 4.29
C SER A 141 -19.10 7.80 5.62
N LYS A 142 -20.19 8.59 5.61
CA LYS A 142 -20.82 9.10 6.84
C LYS A 142 -21.16 8.04 7.88
N ASP A 143 -21.47 6.82 7.42
CA ASP A 143 -21.84 5.69 8.28
C ASP A 143 -20.64 4.79 8.65
N GLY A 144 -19.41 5.25 8.43
CA GLY A 144 -18.20 4.63 8.98
C GLY A 144 -17.59 3.52 8.13
N TYR A 145 -17.76 3.56 6.81
CA TYR A 145 -17.17 2.57 5.91
C TYR A 145 -16.25 3.19 4.88
N ILE A 146 -15.08 2.57 4.68
CA ILE A 146 -14.17 2.94 3.60
C ILE A 146 -14.86 2.66 2.27
N ARG A 147 -14.95 3.69 1.41
CA ARG A 147 -15.50 3.60 0.06
C ARG A 147 -14.42 3.36 -0.98
N THR A 148 -13.23 3.94 -0.79
CA THR A 148 -12.12 3.81 -1.74
C THR A 148 -10.80 4.19 -1.07
N PHE A 149 -9.70 3.65 -1.60
CA PHE A 149 -8.34 4.00 -1.24
C PHE A 149 -7.44 3.85 -2.48
N PHE A 150 -6.76 4.92 -2.91
CA PHE A 150 -5.87 4.85 -4.07
C PHE A 150 -4.90 6.03 -4.13
N ALA A 151 -3.94 5.96 -5.04
CA ALA A 151 -3.09 7.09 -5.40
C ALA A 151 -3.65 7.81 -6.64
N PRO A 152 -4.16 9.05 -6.54
CA PRO A 152 -4.74 9.73 -7.69
C PRO A 152 -3.68 10.26 -8.67
N ASP A 153 -3.90 10.10 -9.98
CA ASP A 153 -2.99 10.57 -11.03
C ASP A 153 -2.70 12.08 -10.99
N SER A 154 -3.72 12.87 -10.60
CA SER A 154 -3.60 14.32 -10.50
C SER A 154 -3.23 14.83 -9.11
N GLY A 155 -2.87 13.91 -8.20
CA GLY A 155 -2.44 14.20 -6.84
C GLY A 155 -3.40 15.09 -6.06
N LYS A 156 -2.86 16.10 -5.36
CA LYS A 156 -3.64 17.05 -4.57
C LYS A 156 -4.75 17.74 -5.36
N LYS A 157 -4.58 17.93 -6.67
CA LYS A 157 -5.64 18.50 -7.54
C LYS A 157 -6.88 17.61 -7.59
N TYR A 158 -6.73 16.28 -7.46
CA TYR A 158 -7.85 15.37 -7.34
C TYR A 158 -8.61 15.61 -6.03
N TYR A 159 -7.90 15.62 -4.91
CA TYR A 159 -8.46 15.91 -3.59
C TYR A 159 -9.17 17.26 -3.57
N ASP A 160 -8.55 18.32 -4.10
CA ASP A 160 -9.12 19.67 -4.09
C ASP A 160 -10.46 19.77 -4.85
N LYS A 161 -10.71 18.87 -5.82
CA LYS A 161 -11.96 18.82 -6.60
C LYS A 161 -13.13 18.12 -5.92
N GLN A 162 -12.85 17.20 -4.98
CA GLN A 162 -13.91 16.49 -4.25
C GLN A 162 -14.75 17.46 -3.39
#